data_AF-L0MKE9-F1
#
_entry.id   AF-L0MKE9-F1
#
_cell.length_a   1.000
_cell.length_b   1.000
_cell.length_c   1.000
_cell.angle_alpha   90.00
_cell.angle_beta   90.00
_cell.angle_gamma   90.00
#
_symmetry.space_group_name_H-M   'P 1'
#
loop_
_entity.id
_entity.type
_entity.pdbx_description
1 polymer ?
#
loop_
_entity_poly.entity_id
_entity_poly.type
_entity_poly.pdbx_seq_one_letter_code
_entity_poly.pdbx_strand_id
1 'polypeptide(L)'
;MTEIMTADFSRCLMIALASASIAMTITQTELFAAPRAWIARKNELLGHLFHCFYCLSHWVVFAAMLIYRPNLLHSGLTLIDWVMTAFITLTLATFINGVLFKVFQAAIRTHVMKHDAQQTLNAHEPR
;
A
#
# COMPACT_ATOMS: atom_id res chain seq x y z
N MET A 1 -22.50 -7.19 -21.41
CA MET A 1 -21.98 -8.01 -20.29
C MET A 1 -20.46 -7.90 -20.20
N THR A 2 -19.72 -8.06 -21.31
CA THR A 2 -18.25 -7.96 -21.35
C THR A 2 -17.72 -6.58 -20.92
N GLU A 3 -18.32 -5.48 -21.39
CA GLU A 3 -17.88 -4.12 -21.03
C GLU A 3 -18.00 -3.79 -19.53
N ILE A 4 -19.07 -4.27 -18.87
CA ILE A 4 -19.29 -4.07 -17.43
C ILE A 4 -18.23 -4.82 -16.63
N MET A 5 -17.95 -6.07 -17.01
CA MET A 5 -16.91 -6.88 -16.39
C MET A 5 -15.51 -6.25 -16.56
N THR A 6 -15.23 -5.67 -17.73
CA THR A 6 -13.98 -4.93 -17.98
C THR A 6 -13.91 -3.66 -17.13
N ALA A 7 -15.02 -2.92 -16.98
CA ALA A 7 -15.07 -1.73 -16.14
C ALA A 7 -14.85 -2.07 -14.65
N ASP A 8 -15.47 -3.11 -14.12
CA ASP A 8 -15.29 -3.51 -12.72
C ASP A 8 -13.91 -4.09 -12.44
N PHE A 9 -13.33 -4.85 -13.37
CA PHE A 9 -11.94 -5.27 -13.29
C PHE A 9 -10.98 -4.07 -13.22
N SER A 10 -11.19 -3.08 -14.09
CA SER A 10 -10.36 -1.86 -14.09
C SER A 10 -10.48 -1.08 -12.77
N ARG A 11 -11.68 -1.01 -12.19
CA ARG A 11 -11.92 -0.38 -10.88
C ARG A 11 -11.17 -1.10 -9.78
N CYS A 12 -11.27 -2.43 -9.71
CA CYS A 12 -10.52 -3.22 -8.73
C CYS A 12 -9.01 -3.05 -8.89
N LEU A 13 -8.48 -3.01 -10.11
CA LEU A 13 -7.06 -2.73 -10.35
C LEU A 13 -6.66 -1.34 -9.85
N MET A 14 -7.43 -0.30 -10.18
CA MET A 14 -7.17 1.06 -9.73
C MET A 14 -7.25 1.17 -8.20
N ILE A 15 -8.24 0.53 -7.58
CA ILE A 15 -8.38 0.47 -6.13
C ILE A 15 -7.17 -0.21 -5.50
N ALA A 16 -6.71 -1.33 -6.05
CA ALA A 16 -5.55 -2.05 -5.54
C ALA A 16 -4.27 -1.20 -5.60
N LEU A 17 -4.02 -0.55 -6.74
CA LEU A 17 -2.87 0.35 -6.94
C LEU A 17 -2.91 1.56 -5.99
N ALA A 18 -4.06 2.23 -5.90
CA ALA A 18 -4.25 3.36 -5.02
C ALA A 18 -4.10 2.96 -3.56
N SER A 19 -4.69 1.84 -3.15
CA SER A 19 -4.63 1.34 -1.77
C SER A 19 -3.21 0.99 -1.35
N ALA A 20 -2.46 0.32 -2.23
CA ALA A 20 -1.06 0.01 -1.98
C ALA A 20 -0.21 1.29 -1.85
N SER A 21 -0.40 2.23 -2.77
CA SER A 21 0.33 3.51 -2.77
C SER A 21 0.03 4.33 -1.51
N ILE A 22 -1.24 4.51 -1.16
CA ILE A 22 -1.66 5.23 0.06
C ILE A 22 -1.09 4.57 1.31
N ALA A 23 -1.16 3.24 1.41
CA ALA A 23 -0.66 2.52 2.57
C ALA A 23 0.87 2.67 2.72
N MET A 24 1.62 2.54 1.63
CA MET A 24 3.07 2.80 1.61
C MET A 24 3.39 4.25 1.96
N THR A 25 2.68 5.23 1.41
CA THR A 25 2.89 6.65 1.72
C THR A 25 2.71 6.92 3.20
N ILE A 26 1.59 6.50 3.79
CA ILE A 26 1.29 6.77 5.21
C ILE A 26 2.28 6.05 6.14
N THR A 27 2.68 4.82 5.80
CA THR A 27 3.53 4.01 6.69
C THR A 27 5.03 4.31 6.56
N GLN A 28 5.51 4.65 5.35
CA GLN A 28 6.94 4.77 5.07
C GLN A 28 7.44 6.21 4.92
N THR A 29 6.57 7.19 4.60
CA THR A 29 7.07 8.56 4.43
C THR A 29 7.24 9.27 5.76
N GLU A 30 8.34 10.02 5.88
CA GLU A 30 8.70 10.79 7.08
C GLU A 30 7.63 11.82 7.45
N LEU A 31 6.89 12.35 6.46
CA LEU A 31 5.80 13.31 6.69
C LEU A 31 4.74 12.77 7.66
N PHE A 32 4.49 11.46 7.65
CA PHE A 32 3.51 10.81 8.51
C PHE A 32 4.12 10.26 9.81
N ALA A 33 5.42 10.43 10.06
CA ALA A 33 6.06 9.90 11.28
C ALA A 33 5.45 10.48 12.57
N ALA A 34 5.26 11.80 12.64
CA ALA A 34 4.66 12.46 13.80
C ALA A 34 3.18 12.07 14.01
N PRO A 35 2.31 12.09 12.99
CA PRO A 35 0.95 11.54 13.08
C PRO A 35 0.92 10.08 13.56
N ARG A 36 1.77 9.20 13.00
CA ARG A 36 1.84 7.79 13.39
C ARG A 36 2.22 7.62 14.86
N ALA A 37 3.23 8.36 15.32
CA ALA A 37 3.65 8.33 16.72
C ALA A 37 2.55 8.85 17.67
N TRP A 38 1.81 9.89 17.26
CA TRP A 38 0.68 10.41 18.04
C TRP A 38 -0.47 9.40 18.15
N ILE A 39 -0.84 8.73 17.06
CA ILE A 39 -1.88 7.69 17.05
C ILE A 39 -1.46 6.51 17.94
N ALA A 40 -0.21 6.06 17.84
CA ALA A 40 0.31 4.95 18.64
C ALA A 40 0.25 5.23 20.16
N ARG A 41 0.48 6.49 20.57
CA ARG A 41 0.34 6.89 21.99
C ARG A 41 -1.11 6.88 22.48
N LYS A 42 -2.08 7.08 21.59
CA LYS A 42 -3.51 7.10 21.94
C LYS A 42 -4.09 5.68 22.00
N ASN A 43 -3.68 4.81 21.08
CA ASN A 43 -4.16 3.44 21.00
C ASN A 43 -3.12 2.57 20.29
N GLU A 44 -2.60 1.55 20.99
CA GLU A 44 -1.54 0.68 20.48
C GLU A 44 -1.97 -0.13 19.24
N LEU A 45 -3.24 -0.53 19.17
CA LEU A 45 -3.78 -1.35 18.07
C LEU A 45 -3.90 -0.52 16.78
N LEU A 46 -4.39 0.72 16.90
CA LEU A 46 -4.33 1.68 15.79
C LEU A 46 -2.88 2.01 15.44
N GLY A 47 -1.99 2.14 16.43
CA GLY A 47 -0.56 2.31 16.21
C GLY A 47 0.03 1.24 15.30
N HIS A 48 -0.24 -0.04 15.59
CA HIS A 48 0.20 -1.17 14.75
C HIS A 48 -0.35 -1.08 13.33
N LEU A 49 -1.63 -0.73 13.19
CA LEU A 49 -2.26 -0.59 11.88
C LEU A 49 -1.54 0.43 10.99
N PHE A 50 -1.19 1.59 11.56
CA PHE A 50 -0.52 2.68 10.84
C PHE A 50 0.98 2.48 10.61
N HIS A 51 1.60 1.45 11.18
CA HIS A 51 3.00 1.07 10.89
C HIS A 51 3.11 -0.08 9.87
N CYS A 52 2.01 -0.79 9.64
CA CYS A 52 1.96 -1.96 8.78
C CYS A 52 1.27 -1.61 7.45
N PHE A 53 2.02 -1.47 6.35
CA PHE A 53 1.46 -1.17 5.02
C PHE A 53 0.45 -2.23 4.55
N TYR A 54 0.72 -3.50 4.86
CA TYR A 54 -0.19 -4.60 4.56
C TYR A 54 -1.53 -4.40 5.29
N CYS A 55 -1.46 -4.18 6.60
CA CYS A 55 -2.62 -4.00 7.46
C CYS A 55 -3.43 -2.78 7.01
N LEU A 56 -2.79 -1.64 6.81
CA LEU A 56 -3.43 -0.42 6.36
C LEU A 56 -4.11 -0.59 4.99
N SER A 57 -3.50 -1.32 4.05
CA SER A 57 -4.12 -1.57 2.74
C SER A 57 -5.44 -2.36 2.83
N HIS A 58 -5.66 -3.20 3.85
CA HIS A 58 -6.94 -3.89 4.03
C HIS A 58 -8.06 -2.88 4.23
N TRP A 59 -7.83 -1.93 5.13
CA TRP A 59 -8.82 -0.90 5.46
C TRP A 59 -9.04 0.07 4.32
N VAL A 60 -7.98 0.42 3.57
CA VAL A 60 -8.13 1.27 2.38
C VAL A 60 -8.91 0.54 1.28
N VAL A 61 -8.62 -0.74 1.03
CA VAL A 61 -9.39 -1.56 0.06
C VAL A 61 -10.84 -1.68 0.52
N PHE A 62 -11.12 -1.99 1.78
CA PHE A 62 -12.49 -2.10 2.28
C PHE A 62 -13.27 -0.78 2.19
N ALA A 63 -12.63 0.34 2.52
CA ALA A 63 -13.22 1.67 2.34
C ALA A 63 -13.53 1.96 0.87
N ALA A 64 -12.58 1.67 -0.03
CA ALA A 64 -12.77 1.86 -1.47
C ALA A 64 -13.86 0.93 -2.05
N MET A 65 -13.91 -0.34 -1.64
CA MET A 65 -14.97 -1.28 -2.00
C MET A 65 -16.34 -0.77 -1.56
N LEU A 66 -16.45 -0.17 -0.36
CA LEU A 66 -17.70 0.38 0.16
C LEU A 66 -18.21 1.58 -0.65
N ILE A 67 -17.28 2.42 -1.12
CA ILE A 67 -17.56 3.62 -1.92
C ILE A 67 -17.88 3.26 -3.37
N TYR A 68 -17.01 2.52 -4.04
CA TYR A 68 -17.09 2.26 -5.48
C TYR A 68 -17.92 1.03 -5.84
N ARG A 69 -18.12 0.12 -4.87
CA ARG A 69 -18.91 -1.12 -4.99
C ARG A 69 -18.70 -1.90 -6.30
N PRO A 70 -17.44 -2.19 -6.70
CA PRO A 70 -17.23 -3.05 -7.87
C PRO A 70 -17.71 -4.47 -7.56
N ASN A 71 -18.23 -5.16 -8.57
CA ASN A 71 -18.63 -6.55 -8.44
C ASN A 71 -18.13 -7.37 -9.64
N LEU A 72 -17.13 -8.22 -9.42
CA LEU A 72 -16.58 -9.06 -10.50
C LEU A 72 -17.40 -10.33 -10.72
N LEU A 73 -17.97 -10.88 -9.66
CA LEU A 73 -18.64 -12.17 -9.66
C LEU A 73 -20.16 -11.97 -9.72
N HIS A 74 -20.83 -12.85 -10.45
CA HIS A 74 -22.28 -12.81 -10.64
C HIS A 74 -22.83 -14.24 -10.50
N SER A 75 -22.77 -14.77 -9.27
CA SER A 75 -23.23 -16.12 -8.91
C SER A 75 -24.69 -16.16 -8.43
N GLY A 76 -25.31 -14.99 -8.23
CA GLY A 76 -26.67 -14.82 -7.71
C GLY A 76 -26.74 -14.50 -6.22
N LEU A 77 -25.63 -14.64 -5.48
CA LEU A 77 -25.49 -14.23 -4.08
C LEU A 77 -24.60 -12.99 -3.98
N THR A 78 -25.20 -11.82 -4.13
CA THR A 78 -24.49 -10.52 -4.24
C THR A 78 -23.55 -10.21 -3.09
N LEU A 79 -23.87 -10.62 -1.86
CA LEU A 79 -23.00 -10.41 -0.70
C LEU A 79 -21.70 -11.23 -0.79
N ILE A 80 -21.82 -12.50 -1.20
CA ILE A 80 -20.66 -13.40 -1.32
C ILE A 80 -19.78 -12.93 -2.47
N ASP A 81 -20.37 -12.59 -3.61
CA ASP A 81 -19.66 -12.07 -4.78
C ASP A 81 -18.88 -10.80 -4.46
N TRP A 82 -19.48 -9.89 -3.67
CA TRP A 82 -18.83 -8.65 -3.24
C TRP A 82 -17.68 -8.90 -2.27
N VAL A 83 -17.85 -9.81 -1.31
CA VAL A 83 -16.77 -10.22 -0.39
C VAL A 83 -15.61 -10.86 -1.15
N MET A 84 -15.91 -11.78 -2.08
CA MET A 84 -14.89 -12.41 -2.92
C MET A 84 -14.16 -11.38 -3.77
N THR A 85 -14.88 -10.43 -4.36
CA THR A 85 -14.29 -9.31 -5.11
C THR A 85 -13.36 -8.46 -4.24
N ALA A 86 -13.72 -8.19 -2.99
CA ALA A 86 -12.88 -7.48 -2.04
C ALA A 86 -11.57 -8.22 -1.76
N PHE A 87 -11.62 -9.53 -1.51
CA PHE A 87 -10.42 -10.35 -1.27
C PHE A 87 -9.53 -10.50 -2.50
N ILE A 88 -10.11 -10.60 -3.71
CA ILE A 88 -9.35 -10.57 -4.96
C ILE A 88 -8.60 -9.24 -5.10
N THR A 89 -9.30 -8.13 -4.89
CA THR A 89 -8.73 -6.77 -4.95
C THR A 89 -7.62 -6.59 -3.92
N LEU A 90 -7.83 -7.10 -2.71
CA LEU A 90 -6.87 -7.06 -1.61
C LEU A 90 -5.62 -7.89 -1.88
N THR A 91 -5.78 -9.07 -2.49
CA THR A 91 -4.65 -9.91 -2.91
C THR A 91 -3.78 -9.17 -3.92
N LEU A 92 -4.41 -8.50 -4.89
CA LEU A 92 -3.71 -7.68 -5.86
C LEU A 92 -3.01 -6.48 -5.20
N ALA A 93 -3.67 -5.79 -4.28
CA ALA A 93 -3.09 -4.68 -3.52
C ALA A 93 -1.87 -5.14 -2.70
N THR A 94 -1.94 -6.32 -2.10
CA THR A 94 -0.85 -6.93 -1.34
C THR A 94 0.34 -7.26 -2.23
N PHE A 95 0.08 -7.83 -3.39
CA PHE A 95 1.13 -8.10 -4.37
C PHE A 95 1.85 -6.82 -4.80
N ILE A 96 1.08 -5.77 -5.13
CA ILE A 96 1.61 -4.45 -5.49
C ILE A 96 2.41 -3.86 -4.32
N ASN A 97 1.92 -3.95 -3.09
CA ASN A 97 2.66 -3.54 -1.89
C ASN A 97 4.01 -4.24 -1.77
N GLY A 98 4.07 -5.55 -2.02
CA GLY A 98 5.33 -6.31 -2.01
C GLY A 98 6.32 -5.82 -3.08
N VAL A 99 5.83 -5.53 -4.29
CA VAL A 99 6.64 -4.95 -5.38
C VAL A 99 7.13 -3.55 -5.00
N LEU A 100 6.25 -2.66 -4.55
CA LEU A 100 6.59 -1.31 -4.12
C LEU A 100 7.63 -1.34 -2.99
N PHE A 101 7.48 -2.25 -2.03
CA PHE A 101 8.39 -2.37 -0.90
C PHE A 101 9.79 -2.82 -1.34
N LYS A 102 9.88 -3.75 -2.30
CA LYS A 102 11.16 -4.14 -2.92
C LYS A 102 11.82 -2.98 -3.66
N VAL A 103 11.04 -2.21 -4.43
CA VAL A 103 11.54 -1.02 -5.14
C VAL A 103 12.03 0.03 -4.15
N PHE A 104 11.27 0.29 -3.09
CA PHE A 104 11.64 1.24 -2.03
C PHE A 104 12.93 0.83 -1.30
N GLN A 105 13.07 -0.44 -0.94
CA GLN A 105 14.32 -0.95 -0.37
C GLN A 105 15.52 -0.80 -1.32
N ALA A 106 15.35 -1.08 -2.61
CA ALA A 106 16.41 -0.91 -3.59
C ALA A 106 16.84 0.56 -3.73
N ALA A 107 15.87 1.48 -3.70
CA ALA A 107 16.12 2.92 -3.71
C ALA A 107 16.88 3.38 -2.46
N ILE A 108 16.46 2.95 -1.27
CA ILE A 108 17.15 3.27 0.00
C ILE A 108 18.57 2.71 0.00
N ARG A 109 18.76 1.45 -0.37
CA ARG A 109 20.10 0.83 -0.43
C ARG A 109 21.03 1.63 -1.34
N THR A 110 20.55 2.05 -2.50
CA THR A 110 21.33 2.86 -3.44
C THR A 110 21.68 4.23 -2.83
N HIS A 111 20.74 4.87 -2.13
CA HIS A 111 21.00 6.16 -1.47
C HIS A 111 22.03 6.04 -0.34
N VAL A 112 21.92 5.01 0.51
CA VAL A 112 22.89 4.74 1.58
C VAL A 112 24.28 4.45 1.01
N MET A 113 24.38 3.59 0.00
CA MET A 113 25.68 3.28 -0.64
C MET A 113 26.34 4.52 -1.25
N LYS A 114 25.57 5.42 -1.87
CA LYS A 114 26.11 6.69 -2.39
C LYS A 114 26.60 7.61 -1.28
N HIS A 115 25.86 7.69 -0.17
CA HIS A 115 26.24 8.49 0.99
C HIS A 115 27.54 7.96 1.63
N ASP A 116 27.64 6.65 1.84
CA ASP A 116 28.85 6.01 2.39
C ASP A 116 30.06 6.17 1.45
N ALA A 117 29.85 6.01 0.14
CA ALA A 117 30.91 6.24 -0.86
C ALA A 117 31.38 7.71 -0.87
N GLN A 118 30.47 8.67 -0.73
CA GLN A 118 30.85 10.08 -0.63
C GLN A 118 31.64 10.37 0.66
N GLN A 119 31.24 9.79 1.79
CA GLN A 119 31.97 9.95 3.05
C GLN A 119 33.38 9.39 2.99
N THR A 120 33.57 8.23 2.36
CA THR A 120 34.90 7.62 2.20
C THR A 120 35.82 8.42 1.27
N LEU A 121 35.29 8.95 0.17
CA LEU A 121 36.03 9.84 -0.73
C LEU A 121 36.45 11.15 -0.02
N ASN A 122 35.51 11.81 0.67
CA ASN A 122 35.80 13.04 1.42
C ASN A 122 36.83 12.81 2.55
N ALA A 123 36.89 11.61 3.13
CA ALA A 123 37.87 11.26 4.16
C ALA A 123 39.29 11.05 3.60
N HIS A 124 39.44 10.80 2.29
CA HIS A 124 40.71 10.56 1.62
C HIS A 124 41.16 11.74 0.73
N GLU A 125 40.43 12.85 0.70
CA GLU A 125 40.86 14.07 0.02
C GLU A 125 42.03 14.70 0.81
N PRO A 126 43.27 14.71 0.26
CA PRO A 126 44.39 15.35 0.93
C PRO A 126 44.15 16.86 0.97
N ARG A 127 44.12 17.42 2.17
CA ARG A 127 44.07 18.87 2.41
C ARG A 127 45.29 19.59 1.87
#